data_AF-A0A832X270-F1
#
_entry.id   AF-A0A832X270-F1
#
_cell.length_a   1.000
_cell.length_b   1.000
_cell.length_c   1.000
_cell.angle_alpha   90.00
_cell.angle_beta   90.00
_cell.angle_gamma   90.00
#
_symmetry.space_group_name_H-M   'P 1'
#
loop_
_entity.id
_entity.type
_entity.pdbx_description
1 polymer ?
#
loop_
_entity_poly.entity_id
_entity_poly.type
_entity_poly.pdbx_seq_one_letter_code
_entity_poly.pdbx_strand_id
1 'polypeptide(L)'
;LNVKFTDTSTGTPTTWKWDFGDGTSSIQQSPTHKYSKAGVYTVSLTVKNAVGTNTVTKTDYIKVTEKPVAEFSASPTSGKMPLTVAFTDKSTGTPTKWKWNFGDGTTSTQQNPKHKYSKAGNYTVTLTATNAAGSSTTTKTDYIKVTTNTK
;
A
#
# COMPACT_ATOMS: atom_id res chain seq x y z
N LEU A 1 -4.43 -5.49 -11.44
CA LEU A 1 -4.57 -6.90 -11.02
C LEU A 1 -5.35 -7.66 -12.09
N ASN A 2 -4.77 -8.71 -12.69
CA ASN A 2 -5.49 -9.60 -13.61
C ASN A 2 -6.11 -10.75 -12.81
N VAL A 3 -7.41 -10.98 -12.98
CA VAL A 3 -8.17 -12.01 -12.26
C VAL A 3 -8.89 -12.89 -13.27
N LYS A 4 -8.80 -14.21 -13.10
CA LYS A 4 -9.60 -15.18 -13.84
C LYS A 4 -10.82 -15.54 -12.99
N PHE A 5 -12.01 -15.29 -13.53
CA PHE A 5 -13.27 -15.69 -12.91
C PHE A 5 -13.73 -17.02 -13.50
N THR A 6 -14.24 -17.89 -12.63
CA THR A 6 -14.74 -19.22 -13.01
C THR A 6 -16.19 -19.32 -12.56
N ASP A 7 -17.07 -19.63 -13.50
CA ASP A 7 -18.44 -20.03 -13.20
C ASP A 7 -18.46 -21.47 -12.67
N THR A 8 -19.15 -21.68 -11.55
CA THR A 8 -19.39 -23.00 -10.95
C THR A 8 -20.88 -23.25 -10.73
N SER A 9 -21.74 -22.52 -11.44
CA SER A 9 -23.20 -22.62 -11.31
C SER A 9 -23.71 -23.99 -11.77
N THR A 10 -24.72 -24.50 -11.08
CA THR A 10 -25.44 -25.73 -11.45
C THR A 10 -26.74 -25.39 -12.21
N GLY A 11 -27.46 -26.40 -12.72
CA GLY A 11 -28.78 -26.21 -13.35
C GLY A 11 -28.77 -25.72 -14.79
N THR A 12 -27.74 -26.10 -15.57
CA THR A 12 -27.56 -25.80 -17.01
C THR A 12 -27.88 -24.35 -17.41
N PRO A 13 -27.11 -23.36 -16.89
CA PRO A 13 -27.22 -21.97 -17.35
C PRO A 13 -26.99 -21.84 -18.86
N THR A 14 -27.74 -20.93 -19.49
CA THR A 14 -27.58 -20.60 -20.91
C THR A 14 -27.02 -19.20 -21.13
N THR A 15 -27.06 -18.32 -20.12
CA THR A 15 -26.49 -16.97 -20.19
C THR A 15 -25.86 -16.56 -18.87
N TRP A 16 -24.78 -15.76 -18.95
CA TRP A 16 -24.05 -15.21 -17.82
C TRP A 16 -23.98 -13.70 -17.92
N LYS A 17 -23.98 -13.02 -16.78
CA LYS A 17 -23.64 -11.62 -16.65
C LYS A 17 -22.79 -11.43 -15.41
N TRP A 18 -21.53 -11.11 -15.62
CA TRP A 18 -20.60 -10.70 -14.59
C TRP A 18 -20.65 -9.18 -14.44
N ASP A 19 -20.76 -8.70 -13.21
CA ASP A 19 -20.46 -7.32 -12.84
C ASP A 19 -19.20 -7.34 -11.96
N PHE A 20 -18.17 -6.63 -12.38
CA PHE A 20 -16.88 -6.62 -11.68
C PHE A 20 -16.81 -5.54 -10.59
N GLY A 21 -17.85 -4.72 -10.43
CA GLY A 21 -17.92 -3.67 -9.41
C GLY A 21 -17.07 -2.43 -9.71
N ASP A 22 -16.39 -2.39 -10.86
CA ASP A 22 -15.61 -1.24 -11.35
C ASP A 22 -16.32 -0.48 -12.48
N GLY A 23 -17.60 -0.76 -12.69
CA GLY A 23 -18.43 -0.21 -13.77
C GLY A 23 -18.32 -1.00 -15.09
N THR A 24 -17.53 -2.07 -15.14
CA THR A 24 -17.42 -2.95 -16.31
C THR A 24 -18.09 -4.31 -16.07
N SER A 25 -18.43 -5.00 -17.16
CA SER A 25 -19.16 -6.27 -17.12
C SER A 25 -18.70 -7.23 -18.22
N SER A 26 -19.10 -8.50 -18.11
CA SER A 26 -18.88 -9.51 -19.15
C SER A 26 -20.04 -10.48 -19.26
N ILE A 27 -20.26 -11.02 -20.47
CA ILE A 27 -21.26 -12.07 -20.75
C ILE A 27 -20.63 -13.45 -20.99
N GLN A 28 -19.30 -13.55 -20.91
CA GLN A 28 -18.62 -14.84 -21.03
C GLN A 28 -18.90 -15.67 -19.78
N GLN A 29 -18.97 -17.00 -19.93
CA GLN A 29 -19.15 -17.90 -18.81
C GLN A 29 -18.04 -17.75 -17.75
N SER A 30 -16.77 -17.75 -18.18
CA SER A 30 -15.61 -17.65 -17.29
C SER A 30 -14.60 -16.62 -17.84
N PRO A 31 -14.82 -15.31 -17.63
CA PRO A 31 -13.99 -14.25 -18.18
C PRO A 31 -12.66 -14.08 -17.42
N THR A 32 -11.72 -13.42 -18.07
CA THR A 32 -10.61 -12.75 -17.38
C THR A 32 -10.88 -11.25 -17.33
N HIS A 33 -10.52 -10.60 -16.23
CA HIS A 33 -10.70 -9.17 -16.06
C HIS A 33 -9.46 -8.51 -15.45
N LYS A 34 -9.20 -7.25 -15.84
CA LYS A 34 -8.08 -6.44 -15.35
C LYS A 34 -8.59 -5.24 -14.58
N TYR A 35 -8.40 -5.27 -13.26
CA TYR A 35 -8.59 -4.10 -12.40
C TYR A 35 -7.38 -3.18 -12.50
N SER A 36 -7.58 -1.97 -13.03
CA SER A 36 -6.51 -0.98 -13.28
C SER A 36 -6.38 0.06 -12.17
N LYS A 37 -7.45 0.30 -11.41
CA LYS A 37 -7.48 1.27 -10.31
C LYS A 37 -7.37 0.56 -8.97
N ALA A 38 -6.79 1.24 -7.99
CA ALA A 38 -6.86 0.79 -6.61
C ALA A 38 -8.29 0.93 -6.10
N GLY A 39 -8.69 0.01 -5.24
CA GLY A 39 -10.05 -0.05 -4.75
C GLY A 39 -10.43 -1.41 -4.20
N VAL A 40 -11.63 -1.45 -3.64
CA VAL A 40 -12.28 -2.66 -3.17
C VAL A 40 -13.52 -2.86 -4.03
N TYR A 41 -13.62 -4.02 -4.67
CA TYR A 41 -14.63 -4.30 -5.68
C TYR A 41 -15.53 -5.44 -5.25
N THR A 42 -16.84 -5.18 -5.27
CA THR A 42 -17.89 -6.18 -5.09
C THR A 42 -18.23 -6.79 -6.44
N VAL A 43 -18.11 -8.12 -6.54
CA VAL A 43 -18.32 -8.84 -7.80
C VAL A 43 -19.63 -9.60 -7.72
N SER A 44 -20.44 -9.54 -8.78
CA SER A 44 -21.63 -10.38 -8.91
C SER A 44 -21.61 -11.21 -10.19
N LEU A 45 -22.23 -12.37 -10.12
CA LEU A 45 -22.55 -13.21 -11.27
C LEU A 45 -24.05 -13.46 -11.26
N THR A 46 -24.72 -13.04 -12.32
CA THR A 46 -26.09 -13.44 -12.64
C THR A 46 -26.07 -14.52 -13.72
N VAL A 47 -26.71 -15.65 -13.45
CA VAL A 47 -26.92 -16.74 -14.42
C VAL A 47 -28.40 -16.93 -14.70
N LYS A 48 -28.73 -17.32 -15.93
CA LYS A 48 -30.11 -17.60 -16.34
C LYS A 48 -30.18 -18.87 -17.16
N ASN A 49 -31.28 -19.60 -17.00
CA ASN A 49 -31.69 -20.73 -17.84
C ASN A 49 -33.15 -20.55 -18.28
N ALA A 50 -33.77 -21.59 -18.85
CA ALA A 50 -35.16 -21.55 -19.31
C ALA A 50 -36.19 -21.36 -18.18
N VAL A 51 -35.84 -21.73 -16.95
CA VAL A 51 -36.75 -21.73 -15.80
C VAL A 51 -36.65 -20.42 -15.00
N GLY A 52 -35.48 -19.80 -14.96
CA GLY A 52 -35.32 -18.58 -14.18
C GLY A 52 -33.91 -17.99 -14.19
N THR A 53 -33.68 -17.09 -13.23
CA THR A 53 -32.44 -16.32 -13.07
C THR A 53 -32.02 -16.34 -11.61
N ASN A 54 -30.72 -16.44 -11.34
CA ASN A 54 -30.16 -16.34 -10.00
C ASN A 54 -28.89 -15.48 -10.01
N THR A 55 -28.62 -14.79 -8.90
CA THR A 55 -27.45 -13.92 -8.74
C THR A 55 -26.70 -14.27 -7.46
N VAL A 56 -25.39 -14.46 -7.58
CA VAL A 56 -24.48 -14.47 -6.43
C VAL A 56 -23.72 -13.16 -6.40
N THR A 57 -23.59 -12.57 -5.21
CA THR A 57 -22.78 -11.36 -4.98
C THR A 57 -21.74 -11.65 -3.91
N LYS A 58 -20.48 -11.32 -4.20
CA LYS A 58 -19.37 -11.36 -3.25
C LYS A 58 -18.91 -9.94 -2.96
N THR A 59 -19.27 -9.46 -1.78
CA THR A 59 -18.89 -8.13 -1.29
C THR A 59 -17.40 -8.08 -1.00
N ASP A 60 -16.76 -6.95 -1.34
CA ASP A 60 -15.34 -6.66 -1.10
C ASP A 60 -14.37 -7.76 -1.55
N TYR A 61 -14.75 -8.47 -2.62
CA TYR A 61 -14.10 -9.71 -3.03
C TYR A 61 -12.71 -9.48 -3.62
N ILE A 62 -12.57 -8.44 -4.45
CA ILE A 62 -11.28 -8.10 -5.06
C ILE A 62 -10.75 -6.83 -4.42
N LYS A 63 -9.53 -6.90 -3.88
CA LYS A 63 -8.82 -5.76 -3.30
C LYS A 63 -7.59 -5.46 -4.14
N VAL A 64 -7.54 -4.27 -4.70
CA VAL A 64 -6.40 -3.75 -5.44
C VAL A 64 -5.78 -2.63 -4.65
N THR A 65 -4.58 -2.83 -4.14
CA THR A 65 -3.79 -1.81 -3.46
C THR A 65 -2.83 -1.16 -4.43
N GLU A 66 -2.64 0.14 -4.33
CA GLU A 66 -1.57 0.84 -5.04
C GLU A 66 -0.22 0.63 -4.35
N LYS A 67 0.86 0.79 -5.11
CA LYS A 67 2.21 0.78 -4.56
C LYS A 67 2.39 1.98 -3.62
N PRO A 68 3.09 1.86 -2.48
CA PRO A 68 3.31 3.00 -1.59
C PRO A 68 4.09 4.11 -2.30
N VAL A 69 3.88 5.35 -1.88
CA VAL A 69 4.79 6.47 -2.17
C VAL A 69 5.40 6.88 -0.85
N ALA A 70 6.69 6.61 -0.67
CA ALA A 70 7.36 6.90 0.60
C ALA A 70 7.50 8.40 0.80
N GLU A 71 7.20 8.89 1.99
CA GLU A 71 7.44 10.28 2.39
C GLU A 71 7.52 10.33 3.91
N PHE A 72 8.23 11.31 4.46
CA PHE A 72 8.33 11.49 5.90
C PHE A 72 8.65 12.91 6.34
N SER A 73 8.35 13.22 7.59
CA SER A 73 8.83 14.41 8.28
C SER A 73 9.62 14.04 9.53
N ALA A 74 10.35 15.00 10.10
CA ALA A 74 11.06 14.80 11.35
C ALA A 74 11.05 16.10 12.17
N SER A 75 11.11 15.98 13.49
CA SER A 75 11.21 17.12 14.40
C SER A 75 11.95 16.76 15.70
N PRO A 76 12.92 17.58 16.15
CA PRO A 76 13.57 18.66 15.40
C PRO A 76 14.47 18.13 14.26
N THR A 77 14.78 18.94 13.26
CA THR A 77 15.77 18.60 12.21
C THR A 77 17.17 19.13 12.49
N SER A 78 17.34 19.91 13.56
CA SER A 78 18.66 20.37 14.00
C SER A 78 18.73 20.59 15.51
N GLY A 79 19.93 20.48 16.07
CA GLY A 79 20.19 20.79 17.48
C GLY A 79 21.55 20.31 17.94
N LYS A 80 21.80 20.42 19.25
CA LYS A 80 23.07 19.98 19.84
C LYS A 80 23.00 18.51 20.24
N MET A 81 24.14 17.81 20.21
CA MET A 81 24.22 16.42 20.69
C MET A 81 24.05 16.33 22.22
N PRO A 82 23.37 15.28 22.73
CA PRO A 82 22.60 14.31 21.97
C PRO A 82 21.27 14.91 21.48
N LEU A 83 20.95 14.68 20.20
CA LEU A 83 19.69 15.15 19.61
C LEU A 83 18.71 13.98 19.47
N THR A 84 17.59 14.04 20.17
CA THR A 84 16.48 13.10 19.97
C THR A 84 15.52 13.67 18.94
N VAL A 85 15.30 12.94 17.85
CA VAL A 85 14.45 13.31 16.72
C VAL A 85 13.28 12.35 16.64
N ALA A 86 12.06 12.88 16.55
CA ALA A 86 10.87 12.11 16.23
C ALA A 86 10.66 12.12 14.72
N PHE A 87 10.57 10.93 14.11
CA PHE A 87 10.22 10.76 12.71
C PHE A 87 8.74 10.41 12.57
N THR A 88 8.14 10.92 11.51
CA THR A 88 6.72 10.66 11.19
C THR A 88 6.63 10.21 9.75
N ASP A 89 6.08 9.01 9.55
CA ASP A 89 5.70 8.49 8.25
C ASP A 89 4.59 9.36 7.64
N LYS A 90 4.78 9.75 6.39
CA LYS A 90 3.83 10.49 5.54
C LYS A 90 3.53 9.75 4.25
N SER A 91 3.93 8.49 4.17
CA SER A 91 3.79 7.67 2.97
C SER A 91 2.31 7.44 2.62
N THR A 92 2.00 7.45 1.32
CA THR A 92 0.67 7.07 0.81
C THR A 92 0.66 5.61 0.32
N GLY A 93 -0.49 5.11 -0.16
CA GLY A 93 -0.61 3.75 -0.67
C GLY A 93 -0.58 2.67 0.41
N THR A 94 -1.13 2.94 1.60
CA THR A 94 -1.35 1.97 2.69
C THR A 94 -0.15 1.03 2.95
N PRO A 95 1.02 1.56 3.31
CA PRO A 95 2.17 0.72 3.67
C PRO A 95 1.85 -0.12 4.91
N THR A 96 2.41 -1.33 4.94
CA THR A 96 2.29 -2.28 6.06
C THR A 96 3.64 -2.62 6.69
N LYS A 97 4.76 -2.18 6.09
CA LYS A 97 6.12 -2.34 6.61
C LYS A 97 6.95 -1.09 6.31
N TRP A 98 7.80 -0.73 7.26
CA TRP A 98 8.73 0.40 7.16
C TRP A 98 10.16 -0.07 7.42
N LYS A 99 11.12 0.57 6.78
CA LYS A 99 12.55 0.43 7.06
C LYS A 99 13.20 1.80 7.00
N TRP A 100 13.66 2.26 8.15
CA TRP A 100 14.41 3.50 8.31
C TRP A 100 15.90 3.21 8.30
N ASN A 101 16.66 4.07 7.64
CA ASN A 101 18.09 4.23 7.85
C ASN A 101 18.33 5.68 8.28
N PHE A 102 18.89 5.87 9.47
CA PHE A 102 19.05 7.20 10.07
C PHE A 102 20.33 7.92 9.62
N GLY A 103 21.17 7.28 8.81
CA GLY A 103 22.42 7.86 8.29
C GLY A 103 23.61 7.74 9.24
N ASP A 104 23.43 7.16 10.43
CA ASP A 104 24.47 6.96 11.45
C ASP A 104 24.85 5.47 11.65
N GLY A 105 24.40 4.61 10.73
CA GLY A 105 24.58 3.16 10.79
C GLY A 105 23.47 2.40 11.52
N THR A 106 22.49 3.10 12.12
CA THR A 106 21.35 2.47 12.79
C THR A 106 20.08 2.49 11.93
N THR A 107 19.14 1.60 12.27
CA THR A 107 17.89 1.41 11.52
C THR A 107 16.69 1.20 12.44
N SER A 108 15.47 1.33 11.90
CA SER A 108 14.23 1.00 12.62
C SER A 108 13.18 0.43 11.66
N THR A 109 12.27 -0.40 12.17
CA THR A 109 11.10 -0.93 11.45
C THR A 109 9.77 -0.36 11.96
N GLN A 110 9.81 0.52 12.97
CA GLN A 110 8.62 1.21 13.45
C GLN A 110 8.12 2.20 12.40
N GLN A 111 6.80 2.42 12.35
CA GLN A 111 6.21 3.43 11.46
C GLN A 111 6.69 4.84 11.82
N ASN A 112 6.63 5.21 13.11
CA ASN A 112 6.98 6.55 13.60
C ASN A 112 8.04 6.46 14.71
N PRO A 113 9.33 6.18 14.39
CA PRO A 113 10.36 5.99 15.38
C PRO A 113 10.80 7.32 16.03
N LYS A 114 11.24 7.23 17.29
CA LYS A 114 12.13 8.24 17.89
C LYS A 114 13.56 7.71 17.81
N HIS A 115 14.49 8.56 17.37
CA HIS A 115 15.90 8.19 17.24
C HIS A 115 16.81 9.21 17.93
N LYS A 116 17.92 8.75 18.52
CA LYS A 116 18.87 9.60 19.25
C LYS A 116 20.21 9.64 18.53
N TYR A 117 20.53 10.79 17.97
CA TYR A 117 21.85 11.06 17.39
C TYR A 117 22.83 11.48 18.50
N SER A 118 23.85 10.65 18.73
CA SER A 118 24.79 10.83 19.84
C SER A 118 26.09 11.56 19.45
N LYS A 119 26.32 11.80 18.15
CA LYS A 119 27.49 12.50 17.63
C LYS A 119 27.05 13.70 16.79
N ALA A 120 27.92 14.69 16.68
CA ALA A 120 27.74 15.79 15.74
C ALA A 120 27.94 15.29 14.29
N GLY A 121 27.20 15.86 13.35
CA GLY A 121 27.23 15.49 11.94
C GLY A 121 25.97 15.90 11.20
N ASN A 122 26.02 15.77 9.87
CA ASN A 122 24.85 15.85 9.01
C ASN A 122 24.46 14.43 8.60
N TYR A 123 23.19 14.09 8.79
CA TYR A 123 22.69 12.74 8.58
C TYR A 123 21.69 12.70 7.44
N THR A 124 21.99 11.87 6.44
CA THR A 124 21.06 11.53 5.36
C THR A 124 20.11 10.44 5.84
N VAL A 125 18.80 10.71 5.79
CA VAL A 125 17.78 9.77 6.28
C VAL A 125 17.05 9.15 5.10
N THR A 126 16.85 7.84 5.16
CA THR A 126 16.09 7.07 4.15
C THR A 126 14.95 6.33 4.81
N LEU A 127 13.77 6.40 4.20
CA LEU A 127 12.61 5.57 4.52
C LEU A 127 12.25 4.71 3.31
N THR A 128 12.15 3.40 3.50
CA THR A 128 11.47 2.48 2.59
C THR A 128 10.13 2.05 3.17
N ALA A 129 9.04 2.33 2.46
CA ALA A 129 7.68 1.92 2.80
C ALA A 129 7.22 0.81 1.84
N THR A 130 6.60 -0.26 2.37
CA THR A 130 6.24 -1.47 1.61
C THR A 130 4.83 -1.94 1.93
N ASN A 131 4.12 -2.43 0.91
CA ASN A 131 2.87 -3.20 1.04
C ASN A 131 2.87 -4.40 0.06
N ALA A 132 1.73 -5.06 -0.11
CA ALA A 132 1.60 -6.21 -1.01
C ALA A 132 1.76 -5.86 -2.50
N ALA A 133 1.52 -4.60 -2.90
CA ALA A 133 1.72 -4.12 -4.26
C ALA A 133 3.17 -3.71 -4.57
N GLY A 134 4.03 -3.55 -3.55
CA GLY A 134 5.45 -3.29 -3.72
C GLY A 134 6.02 -2.32 -2.67
N SER A 135 7.16 -1.69 -3.00
CA SER A 135 7.87 -0.79 -2.10
C SER A 135 8.35 0.50 -2.77
N SER A 136 8.35 1.59 -2.03
CA SER A 136 8.93 2.87 -2.44
C SER A 136 9.90 3.37 -1.39
N THR A 137 10.88 4.16 -1.83
CA THR A 137 11.96 4.67 -0.97
C THR A 137 12.13 6.16 -1.21
N THR A 138 12.23 6.91 -0.12
CA THR A 138 12.54 8.33 -0.12
C THR A 138 13.76 8.60 0.73
N THR A 139 14.68 9.40 0.22
CA THR A 139 15.93 9.78 0.89
C THR A 139 15.99 11.30 0.97
N LYS A 140 16.24 11.84 2.17
CA LYS A 140 16.49 13.26 2.41
C LYS A 140 17.95 13.43 2.83
N THR A 141 18.76 14.00 1.95
CA THR A 141 20.19 14.24 2.15
C THR A 141 20.41 15.33 3.20
N ASP A 142 21.39 15.12 4.10
CA ASP A 142 21.76 16.06 5.18
C ASP A 142 20.58 16.63 5.96
N TYR A 143 19.56 15.79 6.17
CA TYR A 143 18.26 16.19 6.68
C TYR A 143 18.27 16.50 8.17
N ILE A 144 19.08 15.77 8.95
CA ILE A 144 19.27 16.04 10.38
C ILE A 144 20.66 16.61 10.62
N LYS A 145 20.73 17.77 11.29
CA LYS A 145 21.98 18.49 11.57
C LYS A 145 22.26 18.54 13.06
N VAL A 146 23.29 17.84 13.51
CA VAL A 146 23.67 17.78 14.92
C VAL A 146 24.99 18.51 15.13
N THR A 147 25.00 19.49 16.03
CA THR A 147 26.21 20.24 16.40
C THR A 147 26.74 19.81 17.76
N THR A 148 28.00 20.16 18.05
CA THR A 148 28.60 19.92 19.37
C THR A 148 28.00 20.86 20.43
N ASN A 149 28.10 20.46 21.70
CA ASN A 149 28.00 21.42 22.80
C ASN A 149 29.32 22.18 22.85
N THR A 150 29.32 23.44 22.43
CA THR A 150 30.41 24.36 22.78
C THR A 150 30.40 24.53 24.29
N LYS A 151 31.56 24.26 24.92
CA LYS A 151 31.84 24.62 26.31
C LYS A 151 31.76 26.13 26.50
#